data_AF-A0AAD4I668-F1
#
_entry.id   AF-A0AAD4I668-F1
#
_cell.length_a   1.000
_cell.length_b   1.000
_cell.length_c   1.000
_cell.angle_alpha   90.00
_cell.angle_beta   90.00
_cell.angle_gamma   90.00
#
_symmetry.space_group_name_H-M   'P 1'
#
loop_
_entity.id
_entity.type
_entity.pdbx_description
1 polymer ?
#
loop_
_entity_poly.entity_id
_entity_poly.type
_entity_poly.pdbx_seq_one_letter_code
_entity_poly.pdbx_strand_id
1 'polypeptide(L)'
;MDLIDPAECKLSMERGIGLVLEVLFTSVLERLQEVVTAMPHEVAVKDERDNATTYIDLLRRAIAMSSDLKCHGVGRGTPVCVIGPPTIDLLYSVIAIWCVGGIYVPVDHHLSIENDLLIAKNSATKFCVVSAPDLMDFALDLQLDTVFYCGDMVYAEGFDEVEKPLSDDVAVGLQVPSPDDTSKGVMLTHENLKTIKPVVLQHSDWLSDLALFQILFALTSGGTLILAVDPISIDISNIMVQQEITITIATPSEYSTWSQQSLNMLKHCKSWKFALSIGENMSSSIVRSFTELANLHGATETTVACSVGFVEYREYAADKKGVLVPIAGPGIGVGYFNSEDDKERFHTHPETGSKCFCTRNWGFTNDTGELFVVSRCLDESIAHIQGFQVELGDVSRTIVDQANDSVLEAVVI
;
A
#
# COMPACT_ATOMS: atom_id res chain seq x y z
N MET A 1 -19.71 0.24 25.10
CA MET A 1 -20.85 0.87 24.39
C MET A 1 -20.45 0.75 22.95
N ASP A 2 -21.15 -0.05 22.14
CA ASP A 2 -20.72 -0.29 20.76
C ASP A 2 -20.63 1.04 20.03
N LEU A 3 -19.43 1.40 19.58
CA LEU A 3 -19.13 2.70 18.98
C LEU A 3 -19.79 2.87 17.60
N ILE A 4 -20.36 1.80 17.04
CA ILE A 4 -20.96 1.76 15.70
C ILE A 4 -22.40 1.25 15.82
N ASP A 5 -23.37 2.00 15.30
CA ASP A 5 -24.75 1.54 15.16
C ASP A 5 -24.84 0.47 14.05
N PRO A 6 -25.32 -0.76 14.33
CA PRO A 6 -25.54 -1.78 13.30
C PRO A 6 -26.39 -1.31 12.12
N ALA A 7 -27.36 -0.43 12.34
CA ALA A 7 -28.18 0.12 11.27
C ALA A 7 -27.39 1.06 10.34
N GLU A 8 -26.48 1.87 10.88
CA GLU A 8 -25.58 2.71 10.08
C GLU A 8 -24.59 1.87 9.27
N CYS A 9 -24.05 0.79 9.86
CA CYS A 9 -23.17 -0.12 9.15
C CYS A 9 -23.88 -0.83 7.99
N LYS A 10 -25.12 -1.28 8.21
CA LYS A 10 -25.97 -1.87 7.17
C LYS A 10 -26.26 -0.88 6.05
N LEU A 11 -26.61 0.36 6.38
CA LEU A 11 -26.86 1.42 5.39
C LEU A 11 -25.59 1.75 4.58
N SER A 12 -24.42 1.78 5.23
CA SER A 12 -23.11 1.96 4.58
C SER A 12 -22.84 0.84 3.58
N MET A 13 -23.09 -0.43 3.96
CA MET A 13 -22.99 -1.56 3.03
C MET A 13 -23.98 -1.42 1.87
N GLU A 14 -25.25 -1.12 2.12
CA GLU A 14 -26.27 -1.02 1.06
C GLU A 14 -26.01 0.11 0.06
N ARG A 15 -25.46 1.25 0.51
CA ARG A 15 -25.19 2.42 -0.36
C ARG A 15 -23.78 2.46 -0.93
N GLY A 16 -22.81 1.90 -0.22
CA GLY A 16 -21.38 1.96 -0.54
C GLY A 16 -20.87 0.79 -1.38
N ILE A 17 -21.70 -0.21 -1.68
CA ILE A 17 -21.35 -1.27 -2.64
C ILE A 17 -21.40 -0.65 -4.05
N GLY A 18 -20.23 -0.19 -4.51
CA GLY A 18 -20.00 0.18 -5.90
C GLY A 18 -20.03 -1.03 -6.83
N LEU A 19 -19.30 -0.96 -7.95
CA LEU A 19 -19.18 -2.10 -8.86
C LEU A 19 -18.54 -3.31 -8.15
N VAL A 20 -19.27 -4.42 -8.07
CA VAL A 20 -18.72 -5.69 -7.54
C VAL A 20 -17.94 -6.38 -8.65
N LEU A 21 -16.62 -6.47 -8.47
CA LEU A 21 -15.73 -7.19 -9.36
C LEU A 21 -15.46 -8.59 -8.82
N GLU A 22 -15.62 -9.60 -9.67
CA GLU A 22 -15.24 -10.98 -9.34
C GLU A 22 -13.72 -11.10 -9.40
N VAL A 23 -13.07 -11.37 -8.26
CA VAL A 23 -11.62 -11.57 -8.18
C VAL A 23 -11.34 -13.05 -8.43
N LEU A 24 -10.65 -13.36 -9.54
CA LEU A 24 -10.44 -14.73 -10.01
C LEU A 24 -9.21 -15.42 -9.40
N PHE A 25 -8.37 -14.70 -8.67
CA PHE A 25 -7.20 -15.23 -7.99
C PHE A 25 -7.40 -15.25 -6.47
N THR A 26 -6.80 -16.22 -5.81
CA THR A 26 -6.93 -16.47 -4.36
C THR A 26 -5.87 -15.74 -3.53
N SER A 27 -4.75 -15.32 -4.14
CA SER A 27 -3.67 -14.61 -3.45
C SER A 27 -2.88 -13.67 -4.36
N VAL A 28 -2.19 -12.71 -3.75
CA VAL A 28 -1.23 -11.83 -4.44
C VAL A 28 -0.15 -12.64 -5.18
N LEU A 29 0.34 -13.72 -4.56
CA LEU A 29 1.37 -14.56 -5.16
C LEU A 29 0.86 -15.32 -6.39
N GLU A 30 -0.36 -15.86 -6.33
CA GLU A 30 -0.99 -16.50 -7.49
C GLU A 30 -1.15 -15.50 -8.64
N ARG A 31 -1.62 -14.29 -8.34
CA ARG A 31 -1.73 -13.24 -9.36
C ARG A 31 -0.38 -12.87 -9.96
N LEU A 32 0.67 -12.78 -9.15
CA LEU A 32 2.02 -12.53 -9.64
C LEU A 32 2.50 -13.67 -10.56
N GLN A 33 2.22 -14.93 -10.23
CA GLN A 33 2.57 -16.09 -11.05
C GLN A 33 1.85 -16.09 -12.40
N GLU A 34 0.57 -15.70 -12.44
CA GLU A 34 -0.17 -15.50 -13.70
C GLU A 34 0.50 -14.45 -14.58
N VAL A 35 0.89 -13.31 -14.00
CA VAL A 35 1.59 -12.23 -14.72
C VAL A 35 2.95 -12.72 -15.23
N VAL A 36 3.75 -13.39 -14.40
CA VAL A 36 5.05 -13.94 -14.79
C VAL A 36 4.91 -14.94 -15.94
N THR A 37 3.86 -15.75 -15.93
CA THR A 37 3.55 -16.69 -17.02
C THR A 37 3.20 -15.95 -18.31
N ALA A 38 2.35 -14.93 -18.23
CA ALA A 38 1.90 -14.18 -19.40
C ALA A 38 3.01 -13.31 -20.01
N MET A 39 3.96 -12.81 -19.21
CA MET A 39 4.97 -11.85 -19.66
C MET A 39 6.35 -11.99 -18.97
N PRO A 40 6.99 -13.16 -19.07
CA PRO A 40 8.17 -13.49 -18.26
C PRO A 40 9.35 -12.55 -18.48
N HIS A 41 9.56 -12.09 -19.72
CA HIS A 41 10.74 -11.30 -20.10
C HIS A 41 10.50 -9.79 -20.09
N GLU A 42 9.31 -9.33 -19.68
CA GLU A 42 9.04 -7.90 -19.50
C GLU A 42 9.68 -7.41 -18.21
N VAL A 43 10.05 -6.13 -18.17
CA VAL A 43 10.65 -5.50 -16.99
C VAL A 43 9.58 -5.36 -15.91
N ALA A 44 9.79 -6.01 -14.77
CA ALA A 44 8.91 -5.90 -13.62
C ALA A 44 9.29 -4.70 -12.76
N VAL A 45 10.59 -4.51 -12.50
CA VAL A 45 11.10 -3.48 -11.60
C VAL A 45 12.38 -2.89 -12.16
N LYS A 46 12.54 -1.59 -11.98
CA LYS A 46 13.75 -0.83 -12.31
C LYS A 46 14.07 0.15 -11.18
N ASP A 47 15.34 0.32 -10.84
CA ASP A 47 15.77 1.38 -9.92
C ASP A 47 16.14 2.69 -10.66
N GLU A 48 16.48 3.74 -9.93
CA GLU A 48 16.87 5.02 -10.52
C GLU A 48 18.19 4.98 -11.31
N ARG A 49 18.97 3.91 -11.17
CA ARG A 49 20.27 3.69 -11.86
C ARG A 49 20.14 2.81 -13.08
N ASP A 50 18.91 2.54 -13.52
CA ASP A 50 18.55 1.65 -14.61
C ASP A 50 18.90 0.16 -14.39
N ASN A 51 19.20 -0.27 -13.17
CA ASN A 51 19.23 -1.70 -12.87
C ASN A 51 17.80 -2.23 -12.94
N ALA A 52 17.61 -3.34 -13.64
CA ALA A 52 16.29 -3.88 -13.94
C ALA A 52 16.24 -5.38 -13.65
N THR A 53 15.06 -5.85 -13.26
CA THR A 53 14.74 -7.27 -13.18
C THR A 53 13.47 -7.56 -13.96
N THR A 54 13.46 -8.67 -14.69
CA THR A 54 12.28 -9.13 -15.42
C THR A 54 11.31 -9.85 -14.49
N TYR A 55 10.06 -10.04 -14.90
CA TYR A 55 9.10 -10.83 -14.13
C TYR A 55 9.61 -12.23 -13.79
N ILE A 56 10.24 -12.92 -14.76
CA ILE A 56 10.75 -14.26 -14.53
C ILE A 56 11.94 -14.26 -13.57
N ASP A 57 12.85 -13.28 -13.68
CA ASP A 57 14.00 -13.19 -12.79
C ASP A 57 13.60 -12.78 -11.37
N LEU A 58 12.62 -11.89 -11.24
CA LEU A 58 11.99 -11.50 -9.98
C LEU A 58 11.44 -12.71 -9.22
N LEU A 59 10.60 -13.51 -9.88
CA LEU A 59 9.98 -14.67 -9.24
C LEU A 59 11.01 -15.78 -8.96
N ARG A 60 11.94 -16.04 -9.89
CA ARG A 60 13.03 -17.02 -9.67
C ARG A 60 13.87 -16.66 -8.45
N ARG A 61 14.27 -15.38 -8.33
CA ARG A 61 15.09 -14.92 -7.21
C ARG A 61 14.36 -15.03 -5.89
N ALA A 62 13.09 -14.64 -5.85
CA ALA A 62 12.24 -14.79 -4.67
C ALA A 62 12.03 -16.27 -4.28
N ILE A 63 11.82 -17.19 -5.24
CA ILE A 63 11.67 -18.62 -4.95
C ILE A 63 12.96 -19.22 -4.41
N ALA A 64 14.11 -18.85 -4.95
CA ALA A 64 15.41 -19.28 -4.44
C ALA A 64 15.56 -18.87 -2.96
N MET A 65 15.32 -17.60 -2.65
CA MET A 65 15.35 -17.09 -1.26
C MET A 65 14.31 -17.79 -0.37
N SER A 66 13.12 -18.09 -0.89
CA SER A 66 12.07 -18.80 -0.14
C SER A 66 12.51 -20.20 0.29
N SER A 67 13.38 -20.86 -0.48
CA SER A 67 13.91 -22.18 -0.15
C SER A 67 14.83 -22.11 1.07
N ASP A 68 15.68 -21.09 1.14
CA ASP A 68 16.57 -20.85 2.30
C ASP A 68 15.75 -20.51 3.55
N LEU A 69 14.73 -19.63 3.43
CA LEU A 69 13.80 -19.31 4.52
C LEU A 69 13.09 -20.58 5.05
N LYS A 70 12.60 -21.42 4.14
CA LYS A 70 11.92 -22.68 4.47
C LYS A 70 12.83 -23.67 5.18
N CYS A 71 14.09 -23.80 4.75
CA CYS A 71 15.08 -24.66 5.39
C CYS A 71 15.37 -24.27 6.85
N HIS A 72 15.21 -22.99 7.20
CA HIS A 72 15.42 -22.47 8.55
C HIS A 72 14.13 -22.41 9.38
N GLY A 73 13.02 -22.96 8.86
CA GLY A 73 11.76 -23.12 9.59
C GLY A 73 10.78 -21.96 9.43
N VAL A 74 11.01 -21.02 8.51
CA VAL A 74 9.99 -20.04 8.12
C VAL A 74 8.91 -20.75 7.31
N GLY A 75 7.66 -20.58 7.71
CA GLY A 75 6.51 -21.18 7.03
C GLY A 75 5.25 -20.36 7.17
N ARG A 76 4.11 -21.02 6.96
CA ARG A 76 2.81 -20.35 6.96
C ARG A 76 2.54 -19.65 8.29
N GLY A 77 2.27 -18.35 8.23
CA GLY A 77 1.95 -17.50 9.38
C GLY A 77 3.16 -17.09 10.22
N THR A 78 4.40 -17.46 9.84
CA THR A 78 5.61 -17.03 10.52
C THR A 78 5.94 -15.57 10.13
N PRO A 79 5.99 -14.63 11.08
CA PRO A 79 6.42 -13.26 10.78
C PRO A 79 7.94 -13.21 10.56
N VAL A 80 8.40 -12.30 9.70
CA VAL A 80 9.82 -12.11 9.37
C VAL A 80 10.08 -10.62 9.24
N CYS A 81 10.97 -10.09 10.08
CA CYS A 81 11.40 -8.69 9.98
C CYS A 81 12.16 -8.47 8.67
N VAL A 82 11.93 -7.33 8.03
CA VAL A 82 12.59 -6.93 6.78
C VAL A 82 13.19 -5.55 7.00
N ILE A 83 14.53 -5.47 6.95
CA ILE A 83 15.28 -4.25 7.32
C ILE A 83 16.19 -3.83 6.16
N GLY A 84 16.10 -2.55 5.80
CA GLY A 84 17.09 -1.88 4.98
C GLY A 84 16.49 -1.05 3.86
N PRO A 85 17.33 -0.46 3.01
CA PRO A 85 16.89 0.47 1.99
C PRO A 85 15.95 -0.20 0.96
N PRO A 86 15.09 0.62 0.32
CA PRO A 86 14.06 0.19 -0.63
C PRO A 86 14.63 -0.29 -1.98
N THR A 87 15.32 -1.43 -1.99
CA THR A 87 16.00 -1.97 -3.18
C THR A 87 15.19 -3.09 -3.83
N ILE A 88 15.57 -3.46 -5.06
CA ILE A 88 15.04 -4.65 -5.74
C ILE A 88 15.27 -5.91 -4.89
N ASP A 89 16.40 -5.99 -4.17
CA ASP A 89 16.71 -7.12 -3.29
C ASP A 89 15.79 -7.20 -2.06
N LEU A 90 15.38 -6.05 -1.52
CA LEU A 90 14.37 -6.00 -0.47
C LEU A 90 13.02 -6.52 -0.98
N LEU A 91 12.64 -6.18 -2.22
CA LEU A 91 11.43 -6.72 -2.85
C LEU A 91 11.50 -8.24 -3.06
N TYR A 92 12.65 -8.79 -3.46
CA TYR A 92 12.82 -10.25 -3.53
C TYR A 92 12.52 -10.90 -2.18
N SER A 93 12.94 -10.26 -1.08
CA SER A 93 12.74 -10.75 0.29
C SER A 93 11.26 -10.80 0.66
N VAL A 94 10.50 -9.75 0.35
CA VAL A 94 9.04 -9.70 0.58
C VAL A 94 8.33 -10.82 -0.19
N ILE A 95 8.62 -10.98 -1.47
CA ILE A 95 8.00 -12.04 -2.29
C ILE A 95 8.43 -13.43 -1.80
N ALA A 96 9.69 -13.62 -1.38
CA ALA A 96 10.18 -14.88 -0.83
C ALA A 96 9.46 -15.28 0.46
N ILE A 97 9.18 -14.32 1.35
CA ILE A 97 8.39 -14.52 2.57
C ILE A 97 6.96 -14.96 2.21
N TRP A 98 6.34 -14.34 1.20
CA TRP A 98 5.02 -14.77 0.72
C TRP A 98 5.04 -16.17 0.09
N CYS A 99 6.10 -16.55 -0.63
CA CYS A 99 6.27 -17.90 -1.20
C CYS A 99 6.24 -19.01 -0.14
N VAL A 100 6.72 -18.75 1.07
CA VAL A 100 6.63 -19.70 2.21
C VAL A 100 5.36 -19.54 3.05
N GLY A 101 4.48 -18.59 2.69
CA GLY A 101 3.28 -18.23 3.42
C GLY A 101 3.55 -17.43 4.70
N GLY A 102 4.74 -16.87 4.85
CA GLY A 102 5.14 -16.02 5.97
C GLY A 102 4.53 -14.62 5.89
N ILE A 103 4.76 -13.83 6.93
CA ILE A 103 4.26 -12.46 7.07
C ILE A 103 5.48 -11.55 7.08
N TYR A 104 5.63 -10.64 6.10
CA TYR A 104 6.72 -9.67 6.15
C TYR A 104 6.36 -8.57 7.15
N VAL A 105 7.34 -8.12 7.93
CA VAL A 105 7.21 -7.05 8.93
C VAL A 105 8.29 -6.01 8.63
N PRO A 106 7.95 -4.86 8.01
CA PRO A 106 8.93 -3.84 7.69
C PRO A 106 9.40 -3.13 8.97
N VAL A 107 10.70 -2.84 9.07
CA VAL A 107 11.33 -2.20 10.24
C VAL A 107 12.32 -1.14 9.76
N ASP A 108 12.34 0.02 10.43
CA ASP A 108 13.14 1.16 10.03
C ASP A 108 14.37 1.36 10.92
N HIS A 109 15.52 0.97 10.39
CA HIS A 109 16.81 1.16 11.04
C HIS A 109 17.23 2.62 11.28
N HIS A 110 16.51 3.61 10.76
CA HIS A 110 16.75 5.03 11.03
C HIS A 110 15.94 5.57 12.23
N LEU A 111 14.96 4.82 12.74
CA LEU A 111 14.19 5.17 13.93
C LEU A 111 14.92 4.76 15.22
N SER A 112 14.25 4.94 16.35
CA SER A 112 14.80 4.52 17.64
C SER A 112 14.75 3.00 17.77
N ILE A 113 15.87 2.42 18.19
CA ILE A 113 15.99 0.97 18.42
C ILE A 113 14.96 0.43 19.43
N GLU A 114 14.48 1.27 20.34
CA GLU A 114 13.42 0.93 21.29
C GLU A 114 12.07 0.65 20.61
N ASN A 115 11.72 1.42 19.58
CA ASN A 115 10.50 1.21 18.80
C ASN A 115 10.61 -0.06 17.94
N ASP A 116 11.77 -0.28 17.32
CA ASP A 116 12.01 -1.46 16.50
C ASP A 116 12.04 -2.75 17.32
N LEU A 117 12.58 -2.70 18.54
CA LEU A 117 12.49 -3.78 19.52
C LEU A 117 11.05 -4.12 19.87
N LEU A 118 10.19 -3.10 20.01
CA LEU A 118 8.77 -3.29 20.28
C LEU A 118 8.06 -3.95 19.08
N ILE A 119 8.37 -3.56 17.85
CA ILE A 119 7.84 -4.19 16.63
C ILE A 119 8.26 -5.67 16.53
N ALA A 120 9.55 -5.96 16.73
CA ALA A 120 10.07 -7.33 16.72
C ALA A 120 9.42 -8.19 17.82
N LYS A 121 9.28 -7.63 19.03
CA LYS A 121 8.63 -8.31 20.16
C LYS A 121 7.14 -8.55 19.93
N ASN A 122 6.40 -7.56 19.43
CA ASN A 122 4.96 -7.67 19.20
C ASN A 122 4.61 -8.62 18.06
N SER A 123 5.46 -8.70 17.04
CA SER A 123 5.34 -9.71 15.98
C SER A 123 5.75 -11.12 16.44
N ALA A 124 6.36 -11.26 17.62
CA ALA A 124 6.83 -12.53 18.19
C ALA A 124 7.71 -13.35 17.22
N THR A 125 8.50 -12.64 16.40
CA THR A 125 9.44 -13.29 15.47
C THR A 125 10.85 -13.34 16.02
N LYS A 126 11.62 -14.26 15.45
CA LYS A 126 13.08 -14.39 15.60
C LYS A 126 13.81 -14.33 14.27
N PHE A 127 13.08 -14.14 13.17
CA PHE A 127 13.61 -14.17 11.81
C PHE A 127 13.72 -12.75 11.25
N CYS A 128 14.83 -12.47 10.59
CA CYS A 128 15.08 -11.20 9.94
C CYS A 128 15.70 -11.41 8.56
N VAL A 129 15.29 -10.63 7.56
CA VAL A 129 16.02 -10.45 6.31
C VAL A 129 16.54 -9.03 6.26
N VAL A 130 17.83 -8.86 5.96
CA VAL A 130 18.48 -7.57 5.79
C VAL A 130 18.91 -7.37 4.34
N SER A 131 18.73 -6.16 3.79
CA SER A 131 19.16 -5.84 2.43
C SER A 131 20.60 -5.33 2.30
N ALA A 132 21.27 -5.07 3.42
CA ALA A 132 22.68 -4.67 3.45
C ALA A 132 23.44 -5.40 4.58
N PRO A 133 24.71 -5.80 4.37
CA PRO A 133 25.47 -6.59 5.37
C PRO A 133 25.70 -5.85 6.69
N ASP A 134 25.84 -4.52 6.64
CA ASP A 134 26.03 -3.66 7.81
C ASP A 134 24.79 -3.58 8.72
N LEU A 135 23.62 -3.99 8.23
CA LEU A 135 22.39 -4.08 9.03
C LEU A 135 22.28 -5.39 9.81
N MET A 136 23.21 -6.33 9.63
CA MET A 136 23.21 -7.59 10.38
C MET A 136 23.39 -7.35 11.89
N ASP A 137 24.29 -6.43 12.27
CA ASP A 137 24.53 -6.09 13.68
C ASP A 137 23.28 -5.45 14.31
N PHE A 138 22.61 -4.56 13.56
CA PHE A 138 21.35 -3.96 13.99
C PHE A 138 20.25 -5.02 14.22
N ALA A 139 20.11 -6.01 13.34
CA ALA A 139 19.15 -7.09 13.52
C ALA A 139 19.45 -7.94 14.78
N LEU A 140 20.73 -8.11 15.15
CA LEU A 140 21.12 -8.80 16.38
C LEU A 140 20.75 -7.99 17.63
N ASP A 141 20.89 -6.66 17.58
CA ASP A 141 20.47 -5.77 18.68
C ASP A 141 18.95 -5.84 18.91
N LEU A 142 18.16 -6.16 17.87
CA LEU A 142 16.73 -6.45 17.95
C LEU A 142 16.39 -7.83 18.55
N GLN A 143 17.39 -8.60 18.98
CA GLN A 143 17.26 -9.95 19.53
C GLN A 143 16.65 -10.95 18.52
N LEU A 144 16.94 -10.76 17.23
CA LEU A 144 16.52 -11.68 16.17
C LEU A 144 17.58 -12.77 15.99
N ASP A 145 17.20 -14.03 16.26
CA ASP A 145 18.13 -15.17 16.29
C ASP A 145 18.64 -15.60 14.91
N THR A 146 17.83 -15.41 13.86
CA THR A 146 18.13 -15.92 12.52
C THR A 146 18.02 -14.79 11.51
N VAL A 147 19.18 -14.24 11.14
CA VAL A 147 19.31 -13.11 10.21
C VAL A 147 19.84 -13.61 8.86
N PHE A 148 19.10 -13.31 7.80
CA PHE A 148 19.49 -13.60 6.41
C PHE A 148 19.94 -12.31 5.74
N TYR A 149 21.09 -12.34 5.07
CA TYR A 149 21.45 -11.30 4.12
C TYR A 149 20.93 -11.70 2.73
N CYS A 150 20.14 -10.83 2.10
CA CYS A 150 19.52 -11.14 0.81
C CYS A 150 20.54 -11.41 -0.31
N GLY A 151 21.74 -10.82 -0.23
CA GLY A 151 22.80 -11.01 -1.22
C GLY A 151 23.44 -12.40 -1.22
N ASP A 152 23.41 -13.12 -0.10
CA ASP A 152 24.13 -14.41 0.07
C ASP A 152 23.26 -15.65 -0.23
N MET A 153 21.95 -15.49 -0.44
CA MET A 153 21.04 -16.62 -0.63
C MET A 153 21.27 -17.37 -1.96
N VAL A 154 21.26 -18.70 -1.89
CA VAL A 154 21.73 -19.60 -2.97
C VAL A 154 20.67 -19.73 -4.06
N TYR A 155 21.09 -19.52 -5.30
CA TYR A 155 20.25 -19.54 -6.49
C TYR A 155 19.89 -20.98 -6.88
N ALA A 156 18.59 -21.30 -6.94
CA ALA A 156 18.13 -22.54 -7.54
C ALA A 156 18.00 -22.38 -9.06
N GLU A 157 18.59 -23.30 -9.82
CA GLU A 157 18.33 -23.42 -11.26
C GLU A 157 17.04 -24.20 -11.49
N GLY A 158 16.06 -23.58 -12.15
CA GLY A 158 14.87 -24.28 -12.65
C GLY A 158 13.61 -23.43 -12.59
N PHE A 159 13.12 -23.04 -13.77
CA PHE A 159 11.72 -22.68 -13.95
C PHE A 159 11.30 -23.37 -15.24
N ASP A 160 10.33 -24.29 -15.16
CA ASP A 160 9.81 -24.97 -16.35
C ASP A 160 9.12 -23.95 -17.26
N GLU A 161 9.33 -24.11 -18.55
CA GLU A 161 8.76 -23.28 -19.61
C GLU A 161 7.23 -23.44 -19.58
N VAL A 162 6.50 -22.36 -19.29
CA VAL A 162 5.04 -22.33 -19.41
C VAL A 162 4.67 -21.93 -20.84
N GLU A 163 3.65 -22.58 -21.42
CA GLU A 163 3.14 -22.22 -22.74
C GLU A 163 2.69 -20.75 -22.76
N LYS A 164 3.20 -20.01 -23.75
CA LYS A 164 2.93 -18.58 -23.91
C LYS A 164 1.62 -18.38 -24.70
N PRO A 165 0.65 -17.61 -24.18
CA PRO A 165 -0.54 -17.25 -24.96
C PRO A 165 -0.16 -16.34 -26.14
N LEU A 166 -0.91 -16.43 -27.23
CA LEU A 166 -0.78 -15.54 -28.40
C LEU A 166 -1.38 -14.16 -28.10
N SER A 167 -0.93 -13.12 -28.81
CA SER A 167 -1.36 -11.75 -28.54
C SER A 167 -2.86 -11.53 -28.78
N ASP A 168 -3.46 -12.28 -29.70
CA ASP A 168 -4.87 -12.26 -30.07
C ASP A 168 -5.75 -13.23 -29.25
N ASP A 169 -5.15 -14.03 -28.36
CA ASP A 169 -5.91 -14.85 -27.42
C ASP A 169 -6.74 -13.97 -26.49
N VAL A 170 -7.97 -14.38 -26.21
CA VAL A 170 -8.87 -13.68 -25.28
C VAL A 170 -8.37 -13.87 -23.85
N ALA A 171 -8.03 -12.76 -23.20
CA ALA A 171 -7.45 -12.75 -21.85
C ALA A 171 -8.52 -12.52 -20.76
N VAL A 172 -9.52 -11.66 -21.02
CA VAL A 172 -10.53 -11.29 -20.03
C VAL A 172 -11.89 -11.06 -20.70
N GLY A 173 -12.97 -11.51 -20.06
CA GLY A 173 -14.35 -11.09 -20.38
C GLY A 173 -14.90 -10.19 -19.28
N LEU A 174 -15.18 -8.91 -19.58
CA LEU A 174 -15.72 -7.95 -18.61
C LEU A 174 -17.20 -7.65 -18.88
N GLN A 175 -17.98 -7.52 -17.81
CA GLN A 175 -19.38 -7.16 -17.90
C GLN A 175 -19.53 -5.64 -17.94
N VAL A 176 -20.18 -5.11 -18.97
CA VAL A 176 -20.43 -3.68 -19.12
C VAL A 176 -21.90 -3.39 -18.78
N PRO A 177 -22.19 -2.45 -17.85
CA PRO A 177 -23.54 -1.99 -17.60
C PRO A 177 -24.18 -1.45 -18.88
N SER A 178 -25.39 -1.91 -19.21
CA SER A 178 -26.19 -1.39 -20.33
C SER A 178 -27.46 -0.73 -19.78
N PRO A 179 -27.91 0.42 -20.31
CA PRO A 179 -29.15 1.08 -19.88
C PRO A 179 -30.41 0.22 -20.00
N ASP A 180 -30.36 -0.82 -20.83
CA ASP A 180 -31.49 -1.68 -21.20
C ASP A 180 -31.62 -2.94 -20.31
N ASP A 181 -30.92 -2.99 -19.17
CA ASP A 181 -30.90 -4.10 -18.19
C ASP A 181 -30.39 -5.46 -18.73
N THR A 182 -29.87 -5.50 -19.96
CA THR A 182 -29.11 -6.63 -20.50
C THR A 182 -27.62 -6.35 -20.35
N SER A 183 -26.96 -6.98 -19.39
CA SER A 183 -25.50 -6.88 -19.27
C SER A 183 -24.82 -7.41 -20.54
N LYS A 184 -23.95 -6.61 -21.17
CA LYS A 184 -23.18 -7.03 -22.34
C LYS A 184 -21.77 -7.38 -21.90
N GLY A 185 -21.27 -8.55 -22.30
CA GLY A 185 -19.87 -8.94 -22.08
C GLY A 185 -18.98 -8.37 -23.18
N VAL A 186 -17.90 -7.68 -22.82
CA VAL A 186 -16.80 -7.34 -23.73
C VAL A 186 -15.66 -8.32 -23.53
N MET A 187 -15.16 -8.90 -24.62
CA MET A 187 -14.01 -9.80 -24.63
C MET A 187 -12.77 -8.99 -25.01
N LEU A 188 -11.75 -9.03 -24.16
CA LEU A 188 -10.49 -8.33 -24.35
C LEU A 188 -9.39 -9.36 -24.57
N THR A 189 -8.62 -9.19 -25.64
CA THR A 189 -7.45 -10.02 -25.96
C THR A 189 -6.23 -9.60 -25.14
N HIS A 190 -5.19 -10.44 -25.10
CA HIS A 190 -3.90 -10.07 -24.52
C HIS A 190 -3.34 -8.78 -25.16
N GLU A 191 -3.61 -8.52 -26.44
CA GLU A 191 -3.27 -7.26 -27.13
C GLU A 191 -4.08 -6.07 -26.60
N ASN A 192 -5.37 -6.24 -26.30
CA ASN A 192 -6.18 -5.17 -25.72
C ASN A 192 -5.73 -4.81 -24.29
N LEU A 193 -5.26 -5.79 -23.52
CA LEU A 193 -4.74 -5.55 -22.17
C LEU A 193 -3.30 -5.01 -22.18
N LYS A 194 -2.50 -5.28 -23.22
CA LYS A 194 -1.18 -4.65 -23.40
C LYS A 194 -1.25 -3.12 -23.50
N THR A 195 -2.38 -2.56 -23.95
CA THR A 195 -2.48 -1.12 -24.23
C THR A 195 -2.37 -0.19 -23.01
N ILE A 196 -2.45 -0.72 -21.78
CA ILE A 196 -2.13 0.02 -20.56
C ILE A 196 -1.31 -0.88 -19.63
N LYS A 197 -0.01 -1.02 -19.91
CA LYS A 197 0.95 -1.45 -18.89
C LYS A 197 1.34 -0.22 -18.06
N PRO A 198 0.92 -0.11 -16.79
CA PRO A 198 1.25 1.07 -16.02
C PRO A 198 2.75 1.06 -15.71
N VAL A 199 3.42 2.18 -15.97
CA VAL A 199 4.69 2.50 -15.32
C VAL A 199 4.35 3.27 -14.05
N VAL A 200 4.62 2.65 -12.90
CA VAL A 200 4.23 3.11 -11.56
C VAL A 200 5.47 3.61 -10.83
N LEU A 201 5.41 4.82 -10.28
CA LEU A 201 6.43 5.32 -9.38
C LEU A 201 6.24 4.72 -7.98
N GLN A 202 7.30 4.15 -7.43
CA GLN A 202 7.39 3.75 -6.03
C GLN A 202 8.34 4.71 -5.33
N HIS A 203 7.78 5.62 -4.54
CA HIS A 203 8.52 6.66 -3.83
C HIS A 203 8.10 6.75 -2.37
N SER A 204 6.98 6.16 -1.99
CA SER A 204 6.53 6.20 -0.60
C SER A 204 7.45 5.35 0.27
N ASP A 205 7.52 5.72 1.54
CA ASP A 205 8.24 4.96 2.55
C ASP A 205 7.74 3.50 2.56
N TRP A 206 8.68 2.54 2.57
CA TRP A 206 8.38 1.10 2.52
C TRP A 206 7.72 0.57 3.79
N LEU A 207 7.74 1.35 4.87
CA LEU A 207 6.95 1.10 6.06
C LEU A 207 5.46 1.41 5.85
N SER A 208 5.14 2.28 4.89
CA SER A 208 3.77 2.68 4.59
C SER A 208 3.07 1.63 3.72
N ASP A 209 1.79 1.43 3.99
CA ASP A 209 0.89 0.65 3.16
C ASP A 209 0.71 1.25 1.74
N LEU A 210 1.01 2.55 1.56
CA LEU A 210 1.04 3.21 0.26
C LEU A 210 2.15 2.65 -0.64
N ALA A 211 3.32 2.32 -0.10
CA ALA A 211 4.38 1.67 -0.86
C ALA A 211 3.94 0.26 -1.31
N LEU A 212 3.26 -0.49 -0.42
CA LEU A 212 2.67 -1.77 -0.80
C LEU A 212 1.65 -1.59 -1.93
N PHE A 213 0.82 -0.56 -1.89
CA PHE A 213 -0.15 -0.30 -2.97
C PHE A 213 0.55 0.01 -4.30
N GLN A 214 1.59 0.83 -4.30
CA GLN A 214 2.40 1.13 -5.49
C GLN A 214 3.02 -0.16 -6.08
N ILE A 215 3.65 -0.98 -5.23
CA ILE A 215 4.27 -2.26 -5.61
C ILE A 215 3.23 -3.20 -6.22
N LEU A 216 2.13 -3.43 -5.52
CA LEU A 216 1.11 -4.39 -5.95
C LEU A 216 0.38 -3.89 -7.20
N PHE A 217 0.07 -2.60 -7.30
CA PHE A 217 -0.59 -2.04 -8.47
C PHE A 217 0.26 -2.25 -9.74
N ALA A 218 1.58 -2.08 -9.66
CA ALA A 218 2.47 -2.35 -10.77
C ALA A 218 2.53 -3.83 -11.12
N LEU A 219 2.90 -4.67 -10.14
CA LEU A 219 3.26 -6.07 -10.38
C LEU A 219 2.06 -6.96 -10.72
N THR A 220 0.89 -6.70 -10.12
CA THR A 220 -0.33 -7.49 -10.38
C THR A 220 -1.06 -7.08 -11.67
N SER A 221 -0.68 -5.94 -12.24
CA SER A 221 -1.21 -5.43 -13.51
C SER A 221 -0.31 -5.73 -14.71
N GLY A 222 0.85 -6.36 -14.50
CA GLY A 222 1.84 -6.55 -15.58
C GLY A 222 2.55 -5.26 -16.00
N GLY A 223 2.55 -4.26 -15.13
CA GLY A 223 3.23 -2.98 -15.31
C GLY A 223 4.72 -3.06 -14.98
N THR A 224 5.36 -1.88 -14.92
CA THR A 224 6.74 -1.73 -14.46
C THR A 224 6.78 -0.82 -13.25
N LEU A 225 7.38 -1.29 -12.17
CA LEU A 225 7.61 -0.52 -10.95
C LEU A 225 8.96 0.22 -11.06
N ILE A 226 8.96 1.52 -10.86
CA ILE A 226 10.18 2.35 -10.83
C ILE A 226 10.46 2.74 -9.38
N LEU A 227 11.54 2.23 -8.80
CA LEU A 227 11.95 2.52 -7.43
C LEU A 227 12.68 3.87 -7.38
N ALA A 228 12.24 4.77 -6.51
CA ALA A 228 12.95 5.98 -6.12
C ALA A 228 13.46 5.81 -4.69
N VAL A 229 14.71 5.35 -4.55
CA VAL A 229 15.28 4.86 -3.27
C VAL A 229 15.42 5.96 -2.21
N ASP A 230 15.56 7.22 -2.62
CA ASP A 230 15.60 8.38 -1.74
C ASP A 230 14.80 9.55 -2.36
N PRO A 231 13.48 9.58 -2.17
CA PRO A 231 12.60 10.55 -2.80
C PRO A 231 12.81 11.98 -2.26
N ILE A 232 13.48 12.13 -1.10
CA ILE A 232 13.75 13.43 -0.47
C ILE A 232 14.95 14.09 -1.14
N SER A 233 15.98 13.32 -1.49
CA SER A 233 17.19 13.85 -2.12
C SER A 233 17.12 13.91 -3.65
N ILE A 234 16.14 13.24 -4.27
CA ILE A 234 16.01 13.14 -5.73
C ILE A 234 14.86 14.01 -6.26
N ASP A 235 15.06 14.66 -7.42
CA ASP A 235 13.97 15.31 -8.14
C ASP A 235 13.06 14.27 -8.78
N ILE A 236 11.97 13.94 -8.08
CA ILE A 236 10.92 13.03 -8.55
C ILE A 236 10.39 13.43 -9.93
N SER A 237 10.30 14.73 -10.23
CA SER A 237 9.80 15.21 -11.53
C SER A 237 10.73 14.78 -12.67
N ASN A 238 12.04 14.71 -12.41
CA ASN A 238 13.01 14.24 -13.39
C ASN A 238 12.88 12.72 -13.61
N ILE A 239 12.74 11.92 -12.55
CA ILE A 239 12.48 10.47 -12.68
C ILE A 239 11.20 10.25 -13.49
N MET A 240 10.13 11.00 -13.18
CA MET A 240 8.85 10.89 -13.87
C MET A 240 8.98 11.05 -15.39
N VAL A 241 9.76 12.05 -15.83
CA VAL A 241 10.01 12.30 -17.25
C VAL A 241 10.93 11.22 -17.85
N GLN A 242 12.03 10.88 -17.17
CA GLN A 242 13.04 9.96 -17.71
C GLN A 242 12.54 8.52 -17.84
N GLN A 243 11.76 8.06 -16.86
CA GLN A 243 11.23 6.70 -16.81
C GLN A 243 9.81 6.61 -17.38
N GLU A 244 9.30 7.69 -18.00
CA GLU A 244 7.99 7.76 -18.63
C GLU A 244 6.86 7.28 -17.70
N ILE A 245 6.87 7.74 -16.44
CA ILE A 245 5.88 7.37 -15.42
C ILE A 245 4.47 7.69 -15.95
N THR A 246 3.57 6.72 -15.80
CA THR A 246 2.19 6.81 -16.29
C THR A 246 1.18 7.05 -15.19
N ILE A 247 1.48 6.57 -13.97
CA ILE A 247 0.62 6.69 -12.81
C ILE A 247 1.44 7.00 -11.56
N THR A 248 0.92 7.89 -10.73
CA THR A 248 1.45 8.15 -9.38
C THR A 248 0.34 7.97 -8.36
N ILE A 249 0.71 7.45 -7.19
CA ILE A 249 -0.17 7.33 -6.03
C ILE A 249 0.57 8.02 -4.89
N ALA A 250 0.14 9.21 -4.49
CA ALA A 250 0.90 10.09 -3.62
C ALA A 250 -0.01 10.83 -2.64
N THR A 251 0.58 11.54 -1.68
CA THR A 251 -0.17 12.42 -0.77
C THR A 251 -0.36 13.82 -1.36
N PRO A 252 -1.37 14.58 -0.90
CA PRO A 252 -1.51 16.00 -1.24
C PRO A 252 -0.22 16.82 -1.00
N SER A 253 0.49 16.57 0.10
CA SER A 253 1.77 17.21 0.43
C SER A 253 2.89 16.85 -0.55
N GLU A 254 2.99 15.60 -1.00
CA GLU A 254 3.96 15.19 -2.02
C GLU A 254 3.68 15.89 -3.35
N TYR A 255 2.43 15.89 -3.82
CA TYR A 255 2.06 16.60 -5.05
C TYR A 255 2.33 18.10 -4.97
N SER A 256 2.10 18.71 -3.80
CA SER A 256 2.45 20.12 -3.56
C SER A 256 3.95 20.35 -3.68
N THR A 257 4.75 19.45 -3.10
CA THR A 257 6.22 19.53 -3.11
C THR A 257 6.76 19.41 -4.53
N TRP A 258 6.34 18.40 -5.30
CA TRP A 258 6.79 18.20 -6.67
C TRP A 258 6.40 19.38 -7.59
N SER A 259 5.18 19.90 -7.42
CA SER A 259 4.72 21.09 -8.13
C SER A 259 5.54 22.32 -7.77
N GLN A 260 5.95 22.50 -6.52
CA GLN A 260 6.77 23.65 -6.11
C GLN A 260 8.22 23.54 -6.60
N GLN A 261 8.79 22.33 -6.57
CA GLN A 261 10.16 22.07 -7.00
C GLN A 261 10.32 22.23 -8.51
N SER A 262 9.46 21.54 -9.30
CA SER A 262 9.74 21.32 -10.72
C SER A 262 8.48 21.24 -11.61
N LEU A 263 7.50 22.15 -11.44
CA LEU A 263 6.27 22.19 -12.27
C LEU A 263 6.55 22.18 -13.78
N ASN A 264 7.60 22.88 -14.22
CA ASN A 264 7.96 22.91 -15.63
C ASN A 264 8.40 21.54 -16.15
N MET A 265 9.11 20.74 -15.35
CA MET A 265 9.48 19.36 -15.73
C MET A 265 8.25 18.47 -15.80
N LEU A 266 7.36 18.55 -14.81
CA LEU A 266 6.11 17.76 -14.79
C LEU A 266 5.25 18.01 -16.04
N LYS A 267 5.18 19.25 -16.53
CA LYS A 267 4.48 19.59 -17.80
C LYS A 267 5.05 18.87 -19.04
N HIS A 268 6.31 18.44 -18.99
CA HIS A 268 6.95 17.66 -20.05
C HIS A 268 6.74 16.15 -19.89
N CYS A 269 6.27 15.67 -18.73
CA CYS A 269 5.92 14.27 -18.52
C CYS A 269 4.60 13.92 -19.23
N LYS A 270 4.67 13.70 -20.55
CA LYS A 270 3.48 13.39 -21.38
C LYS A 270 2.94 11.98 -21.17
N SER A 271 3.74 11.11 -20.59
CA SER A 271 3.37 9.75 -20.21
C SER A 271 2.43 9.72 -19.01
N TRP A 272 2.48 10.73 -18.13
CA TRP A 272 1.70 10.76 -16.89
C TRP A 272 0.21 10.99 -17.19
N LYS A 273 -0.58 9.94 -16.99
CA LYS A 273 -2.01 9.88 -17.32
C LYS A 273 -2.89 9.92 -16.08
N PHE A 274 -2.44 9.34 -14.98
CA PHE A 274 -3.26 9.16 -13.78
C PHE A 274 -2.53 9.65 -12.52
N ALA A 275 -3.20 10.50 -11.75
CA ALA A 275 -2.78 10.96 -10.44
C ALA A 275 -3.82 10.51 -9.41
N LEU A 276 -3.35 9.77 -8.40
CA LEU A 276 -4.15 9.20 -7.33
C LEU A 276 -3.64 9.78 -6.02
N SER A 277 -4.52 10.42 -5.24
CA SER A 277 -4.17 11.06 -3.99
C SER A 277 -4.80 10.37 -2.79
N ILE A 278 -4.04 10.18 -1.71
CA ILE A 278 -4.54 9.58 -0.46
C ILE A 278 -3.80 10.12 0.76
N GLY A 279 -4.35 9.89 1.97
CA GLY A 279 -3.64 10.06 3.24
C GLY A 279 -3.79 11.43 3.89
N GLU A 280 -4.24 12.45 3.17
CA GLU A 280 -4.48 13.79 3.74
C GLU A 280 -5.72 14.45 3.14
N ASN A 281 -6.20 15.50 3.81
CA ASN A 281 -7.26 16.32 3.26
C ASN A 281 -6.78 17.06 2.01
N MET A 282 -7.55 16.94 0.94
CA MET A 282 -7.27 17.62 -0.32
C MET A 282 -7.48 19.13 -0.16
N SER A 283 -6.52 19.94 -0.64
CA SER A 283 -6.66 21.39 -0.71
C SER A 283 -7.09 21.85 -2.10
N SER A 284 -7.87 22.93 -2.18
CA SER A 284 -8.31 23.51 -3.47
C SER A 284 -7.14 23.88 -4.40
N SER A 285 -5.98 24.24 -3.85
CA SER A 285 -4.77 24.50 -4.64
C SER A 285 -4.26 23.26 -5.36
N ILE A 286 -4.29 22.10 -4.71
CA ILE A 286 -3.82 20.85 -5.32
C ILE A 286 -4.80 20.41 -6.40
N VAL A 287 -6.11 20.40 -6.11
CA VAL A 287 -7.14 20.06 -7.11
C VAL A 287 -6.99 20.90 -8.38
N ARG A 288 -6.72 22.21 -8.23
CA ARG A 288 -6.52 23.12 -9.37
C ARG A 288 -5.25 22.87 -10.18
N SER A 289 -4.27 22.19 -9.60
CA SER A 289 -3.02 21.85 -10.28
C SER A 289 -3.18 20.66 -11.23
N PHE A 290 -4.29 19.92 -11.14
CA PHE A 290 -4.57 18.73 -11.94
C PHE A 290 -5.75 18.95 -12.89
N THR A 291 -5.70 18.31 -14.05
CA THR A 291 -6.88 18.23 -14.95
C THR A 291 -7.87 17.20 -14.44
N GLU A 292 -7.36 16.04 -14.02
CA GLU A 292 -8.11 14.97 -13.35
C GLU A 292 -7.26 14.45 -12.19
N LEU A 293 -7.88 14.28 -11.02
CA LEU A 293 -7.26 13.78 -9.81
C LEU A 293 -8.26 12.86 -9.11
N ALA A 294 -7.87 11.59 -8.94
CA ALA A 294 -8.65 10.66 -8.14
C ALA A 294 -8.25 10.84 -6.67
N ASN A 295 -9.23 11.04 -5.80
CA ASN A 295 -9.03 11.08 -4.36
C ASN A 295 -9.48 9.75 -3.77
N LEU A 296 -8.57 9.11 -3.05
CA LEU A 296 -8.82 7.86 -2.35
C LEU A 296 -8.92 8.13 -0.86
N HIS A 297 -9.75 7.35 -0.18
CA HIS A 297 -9.86 7.37 1.26
C HIS A 297 -9.87 5.96 1.82
N GLY A 298 -9.14 5.80 2.93
CA GLY A 298 -8.99 4.57 3.68
C GLY A 298 -8.02 4.78 4.84
N ALA A 299 -7.74 3.69 5.53
CA ALA A 299 -6.73 3.54 6.57
C ALA A 299 -5.97 2.23 6.36
N THR A 300 -4.83 2.06 7.04
CA THR A 300 -4.04 0.82 7.01
C THR A 300 -4.89 -0.40 7.34
N GLU A 301 -5.78 -0.28 8.32
CA GLU A 301 -6.68 -1.34 8.75
C GLU A 301 -7.76 -1.72 7.71
N THR A 302 -7.88 -0.94 6.65
CA THR A 302 -8.83 -1.14 5.54
C THR A 302 -8.15 -1.49 4.22
N THR A 303 -6.86 -1.86 4.27
CA THR A 303 -6.03 -2.17 3.11
C THR A 303 -5.87 -0.95 2.20
N VAL A 304 -5.19 0.08 2.73
CA VAL A 304 -4.82 1.32 2.02
C VAL A 304 -6.01 2.22 1.69
N ALA A 305 -6.85 1.81 0.74
CA ALA A 305 -7.97 2.58 0.22
C ALA A 305 -9.22 1.72 0.11
N CYS A 306 -10.33 2.21 0.65
CA CYS A 306 -11.63 1.53 0.58
C CYS A 306 -12.68 2.32 -0.21
N SER A 307 -12.35 3.55 -0.62
CA SER A 307 -13.22 4.41 -1.41
C SER A 307 -12.38 5.27 -2.36
N VAL A 308 -12.95 5.57 -3.52
CA VAL A 308 -12.35 6.43 -4.55
C VAL A 308 -13.42 7.33 -5.13
N GLY A 309 -13.07 8.60 -5.35
CA GLY A 309 -13.90 9.56 -6.05
C GLY A 309 -13.05 10.51 -6.88
N PHE A 310 -13.55 10.92 -8.04
CA PHE A 310 -12.94 12.04 -8.77
C PHE A 310 -13.35 13.34 -8.11
N VAL A 311 -12.39 14.22 -7.84
CA VAL A 311 -12.68 15.46 -7.11
C VAL A 311 -13.31 16.48 -8.05
N GLU A 312 -14.61 16.72 -7.93
CA GLU A 312 -15.24 17.86 -8.59
C GLU A 312 -14.98 19.16 -7.80
N TYR A 313 -14.58 20.20 -8.53
CA TYR A 313 -14.17 21.51 -7.99
C TYR A 313 -15.20 22.20 -7.07
N ARG A 314 -16.48 21.81 -7.10
CA ARG A 314 -17.58 22.55 -6.48
C ARG A 314 -18.07 21.99 -5.14
N GLU A 315 -17.58 20.85 -4.69
CA GLU A 315 -18.11 20.21 -3.50
C GLU A 315 -17.09 20.20 -2.36
N TYR A 316 -17.10 21.26 -1.56
CA TYR A 316 -16.48 21.27 -0.24
C TYR A 316 -17.57 21.10 0.81
N ALA A 317 -17.48 20.04 1.60
CA ALA A 317 -18.35 19.80 2.75
C ALA A 317 -17.94 20.67 3.95
N ALA A 318 -17.98 22.00 3.80
CA ALA A 318 -17.94 22.89 4.97
C ALA A 318 -19.34 22.91 5.62
N ASP A 319 -19.39 22.80 6.95
CA ASP A 319 -20.57 23.03 7.81
C ASP A 319 -21.63 21.91 7.96
N LYS A 320 -21.38 20.68 7.50
CA LYS A 320 -22.28 19.54 7.76
C LYS A 320 -21.87 18.73 8.99
N LYS A 321 -22.84 18.43 9.87
CA LYS A 321 -22.65 17.45 10.96
C LYS A 321 -22.56 16.05 10.36
N GLY A 322 -21.37 15.45 10.41
CA GLY A 322 -21.15 14.06 10.00
C GLY A 322 -21.59 13.06 11.08
N VAL A 323 -21.71 11.79 10.66
CA VAL A 323 -21.80 10.61 11.53
C VAL A 323 -20.50 9.82 11.42
N LEU A 324 -20.27 8.86 12.32
CA LEU A 324 -19.14 7.95 12.20
C LEU A 324 -19.22 7.16 10.89
N VAL A 325 -18.09 7.02 10.20
CA VAL A 325 -18.01 6.28 8.93
C VAL A 325 -17.46 4.87 9.19
N PRO A 326 -18.32 3.84 9.34
CA PRO A 326 -17.87 2.47 9.40
C PRO A 326 -17.55 1.96 8.00
N ILE A 327 -16.45 1.21 7.90
CA ILE A 327 -16.09 0.45 6.68
C ILE A 327 -16.41 -1.01 6.95
N ALA A 328 -16.92 -1.72 5.94
CA ALA A 328 -17.22 -3.15 6.02
C ALA A 328 -16.71 -3.87 4.75
N GLY A 329 -16.37 -5.15 4.87
CA GLY A 329 -16.04 -6.00 3.73
C GLY A 329 -14.65 -6.65 3.78
N PRO A 330 -14.23 -7.26 2.65
CA PRO A 330 -13.03 -8.12 2.60
C PRO A 330 -11.71 -7.36 2.73
N GLY A 331 -11.70 -6.04 2.47
CA GLY A 331 -10.51 -5.19 2.63
C GLY A 331 -10.14 -4.89 4.09
N ILE A 332 -10.94 -5.33 5.07
CA ILE A 332 -10.64 -5.08 6.48
C ILE A 332 -9.60 -6.08 6.97
N GLY A 333 -8.58 -5.54 7.62
CA GLY A 333 -7.50 -6.27 8.27
C GLY A 333 -8.01 -7.30 9.28
N VAL A 334 -7.11 -8.20 9.68
CA VAL A 334 -7.44 -9.28 10.61
C VAL A 334 -7.38 -8.86 12.09
N GLY A 335 -6.82 -7.69 12.38
CA GLY A 335 -6.54 -7.18 13.72
C GLY A 335 -5.13 -6.61 13.83
N TYR A 336 -4.76 -6.12 15.01
CA TYR A 336 -3.41 -5.70 15.38
C TYR A 336 -2.60 -6.87 15.93
N PHE A 337 -1.26 -6.77 15.87
CA PHE A 337 -0.38 -7.77 16.47
C PHE A 337 -0.52 -7.76 17.99
N ASN A 338 -1.00 -8.87 18.57
CA ASN A 338 -1.03 -9.13 20.02
C ASN A 338 -1.61 -7.97 20.87
N SER A 339 -2.61 -7.24 20.37
CA SER A 339 -3.25 -6.13 21.09
C SER A 339 -4.64 -6.51 21.61
N GLU A 340 -4.98 -6.03 22.82
CA GLU A 340 -6.35 -6.14 23.36
C GLU A 340 -7.32 -5.11 22.75
N ASP A 341 -6.80 -4.04 22.12
CA ASP A 341 -7.58 -2.95 21.51
C ASP A 341 -8.37 -3.38 20.26
N ASP A 342 -8.07 -4.58 19.72
CA ASP A 342 -8.74 -5.18 18.55
C ASP A 342 -10.26 -5.15 18.68
N LYS A 343 -10.77 -5.42 19.89
CA LYS A 343 -12.22 -5.55 20.15
C LYS A 343 -12.97 -4.21 20.10
N GLU A 344 -12.26 -3.09 20.20
CA GLU A 344 -12.89 -1.77 20.13
C GLU A 344 -12.98 -1.24 18.68
N ARG A 345 -12.06 -1.65 17.81
CA ARG A 345 -11.95 -1.13 16.43
C ARG A 345 -12.41 -2.11 15.36
N PHE A 346 -12.23 -3.42 15.56
CA PHE A 346 -12.66 -4.47 14.64
C PHE A 346 -13.89 -5.20 15.17
N HIS A 347 -14.93 -5.27 14.34
CA HIS A 347 -16.23 -5.83 14.70
C HIS A 347 -16.70 -6.83 13.65
N THR A 348 -17.57 -7.76 14.03
CA THR A 348 -18.30 -8.60 13.09
C THR A 348 -19.76 -8.17 13.10
N HIS A 349 -20.30 -7.79 11.95
CA HIS A 349 -21.68 -7.35 11.85
C HIS A 349 -22.62 -8.51 12.25
N PRO A 350 -23.56 -8.30 13.19
CA PRO A 350 -24.34 -9.38 13.79
C PRO A 350 -25.28 -10.09 12.79
N GLU A 351 -25.82 -9.37 11.80
CA GLU A 351 -26.72 -9.97 10.79
C GLU A 351 -25.99 -10.56 9.57
N THR A 352 -25.07 -9.81 8.96
CA THR A 352 -24.40 -10.21 7.70
C THR A 352 -23.17 -11.08 7.91
N GLY A 353 -22.58 -11.07 9.12
CA GLY A 353 -21.30 -11.71 9.40
C GLY A 353 -20.08 -11.00 8.77
N SER A 354 -20.28 -9.85 8.12
CA SER A 354 -19.19 -9.07 7.52
C SER A 354 -18.24 -8.55 8.58
N LYS A 355 -16.93 -8.51 8.28
CA LYS A 355 -15.97 -7.73 9.07
C LYS A 355 -16.27 -6.25 8.92
N CYS A 356 -16.10 -5.50 9.99
CA CYS A 356 -16.34 -4.07 10.09
C CYS A 356 -15.19 -3.40 10.86
N PHE A 357 -14.86 -2.17 10.47
CA PHE A 357 -13.82 -1.37 11.11
C PHE A 357 -14.31 0.04 11.43
N CYS A 358 -14.04 0.49 12.66
CA CYS A 358 -14.33 1.85 13.10
C CYS A 358 -13.18 2.79 12.71
N THR A 359 -13.39 3.59 11.66
CA THR A 359 -12.38 4.59 11.22
C THR A 359 -12.22 5.75 12.19
N ARG A 360 -13.25 6.02 12.99
CA ARG A 360 -13.40 7.24 13.81
C ARG A 360 -13.35 8.56 13.03
N ASN A 361 -13.55 8.48 11.71
CA ASN A 361 -13.80 9.65 10.87
C ASN A 361 -15.29 10.03 10.92
N TRP A 362 -15.56 11.33 10.95
CA TRP A 362 -16.88 11.88 10.72
C TRP A 362 -17.06 12.20 9.24
N GLY A 363 -18.19 11.76 8.70
CA GLY A 363 -18.55 11.97 7.31
C GLY A 363 -20.04 11.77 7.07
N PHE A 364 -20.45 11.88 5.81
CA PHE A 364 -21.80 11.56 5.39
C PHE A 364 -21.78 11.05 3.94
N THR A 365 -22.83 10.31 3.56
CA THR A 365 -23.11 10.00 2.15
C THR A 365 -24.16 10.95 1.61
N ASN A 366 -24.03 11.38 0.36
CA ASN A 366 -25.10 12.10 -0.33
C ASN A 366 -26.11 11.12 -0.96
N ASP A 367 -27.10 11.65 -1.69
CA ASP A 367 -28.17 10.86 -2.29
C ASP A 367 -27.68 9.96 -3.45
N THR A 368 -26.50 10.23 -4.02
CA THR A 368 -25.86 9.42 -5.07
C THR A 368 -24.93 8.34 -4.50
N GLY A 369 -24.75 8.30 -3.17
CA GLY A 369 -23.89 7.33 -2.48
C GLY A 369 -22.43 7.76 -2.33
N GLU A 370 -22.08 8.99 -2.72
CA GLU A 370 -20.72 9.51 -2.58
C GLU A 370 -20.40 9.84 -1.12
N LEU A 371 -19.21 9.44 -0.67
CA LEU A 371 -18.73 9.64 0.70
C LEU A 371 -17.98 10.96 0.84
N PHE A 372 -18.42 11.80 1.77
CA PHE A 372 -17.74 13.02 2.19
C PHE A 372 -17.18 12.85 3.59
N VAL A 373 -15.85 12.91 3.71
CA VAL A 373 -15.16 12.90 5.00
C VAL A 373 -14.96 14.35 5.44
N VAL A 374 -15.46 14.69 6.63
CA VAL A 374 -15.50 16.06 7.15
C VAL A 374 -14.36 16.32 8.12
N SER A 375 -14.16 15.43 9.09
CA SER A 375 -13.11 15.56 10.11
C SER A 375 -12.85 14.22 10.80
N ARG A 376 -11.86 14.17 11.68
CA ARG A 376 -11.76 13.12 12.70
C ARG A 376 -12.66 13.44 13.89
N CYS A 377 -12.99 12.41 14.68
CA CYS A 377 -13.58 12.60 16.00
C CYS A 377 -12.64 13.46 16.86
N LEU A 378 -13.18 14.45 17.57
CA LEU A 378 -12.42 15.49 18.31
C LEU A 378 -11.60 14.98 19.49
N ASP A 379 -11.69 13.69 19.78
CA ASP A 379 -11.25 13.05 21.02
C ASP A 379 -9.89 12.34 20.83
N GLU A 380 -9.27 12.44 19.64
CA GLU A 380 -8.05 11.71 19.29
C GLU A 380 -6.80 12.58 19.20
N SER A 381 -5.71 12.05 19.73
CA SER A 381 -4.35 12.55 19.62
C SER A 381 -3.64 12.07 18.35
N ILE A 382 -4.31 11.88 17.20
CA ILE A 382 -3.64 11.41 15.97
C ILE A 382 -3.81 12.42 14.82
N ALA A 383 -2.69 12.97 14.32
CA ALA A 383 -2.61 13.90 13.20
C ALA A 383 -1.99 13.24 11.96
N HIS A 384 -2.27 13.78 10.77
CA HIS A 384 -1.50 13.49 9.56
C HIS A 384 -0.57 14.66 9.26
N ILE A 385 0.74 14.42 9.28
CA ILE A 385 1.75 15.44 9.02
C ILE A 385 2.58 14.97 7.85
N GLN A 386 2.46 15.65 6.69
CA GLN A 386 3.16 15.29 5.46
C GLN A 386 2.91 13.82 5.02
N GLY A 387 1.68 13.34 5.18
CA GLY A 387 1.30 11.97 4.84
C GLY A 387 1.53 10.93 5.93
N PHE A 388 2.31 11.24 6.97
CA PHE A 388 2.56 10.32 8.09
C PHE A 388 1.46 10.43 9.14
N GLN A 389 0.93 9.29 9.56
CA GLN A 389 0.02 9.21 10.70
C GLN A 389 0.82 9.26 12.00
N VAL A 390 0.63 10.30 12.81
CA VAL A 390 1.40 10.57 14.03
C VAL A 390 0.46 10.66 15.22
N GLU A 391 0.72 9.87 16.26
CA GLU A 391 0.06 10.02 17.56
C GLU A 391 0.73 11.13 18.38
N LEU A 392 0.10 12.31 18.45
CA LEU A 392 0.48 13.47 19.26
C LEU A 392 0.75 13.11 20.73
N GLY A 393 0.02 12.13 21.27
CA GLY A 393 0.24 11.60 22.62
C GLY A 393 1.60 10.92 22.78
N ASP A 394 2.05 10.19 21.76
CA ASP A 394 3.40 9.61 21.72
C ASP A 394 4.47 10.70 21.66
N VAL A 395 4.27 11.71 20.80
CA VAL A 395 5.21 12.84 20.72
C VAL A 395 5.32 13.57 22.07
N SER A 396 4.18 13.81 22.73
CA SER A 396 4.12 14.34 24.09
C SER A 396 4.91 13.48 25.08
N ARG A 397 4.73 12.16 25.08
CA ARG A 397 5.46 11.23 25.95
C ARG A 397 6.95 11.25 25.67
N THR A 398 7.36 11.17 24.41
CA THR A 398 8.78 11.21 24.01
C THR A 398 9.47 12.50 24.45
N ILE A 399 8.80 13.66 24.37
CA ILE A 399 9.35 14.94 24.85
C ILE A 399 9.61 14.88 26.37
N VAL A 400 8.68 14.33 27.14
CA VAL A 400 8.83 14.18 28.60
C VAL A 400 9.96 13.21 28.93
N ASP A 401 10.01 12.05 28.28
CA ASP A 401 11.02 11.02 28.54
C ASP A 401 12.44 11.51 28.21
N GLN A 402 12.62 12.20 27.07
CA GLN A 402 13.93 12.75 26.67
C GLN A 402 14.38 13.93 27.55
N ALA A 403 13.44 14.60 28.22
CA ALA A 403 13.75 15.74 29.07
C ALA A 403 14.37 15.36 30.42
N ASN A 404 14.50 14.07 30.76
CA ASN A 404 15.14 13.60 32.01
C ASN A 404 14.68 14.38 33.26
N ASP A 405 13.36 14.36 33.53
CA ASP A 405 12.69 15.06 34.63
C ASP A 405 12.69 16.60 34.58
N SER A 406 13.29 17.22 33.56
CA SER A 406 13.26 18.69 33.41
C SER A 406 11.95 19.22 32.81
N VAL A 407 11.16 18.34 32.18
CA VAL A 407 9.80 18.61 31.71
C VAL A 407 8.86 17.62 32.40
N LEU A 408 7.85 18.14 33.09
CA LEU A 408 6.88 17.33 33.84
C LEU A 408 5.65 16.94 33.00
N GLU A 409 5.31 17.74 32.00
CA GLU A 409 4.18 17.53 31.11
C GLU A 409 4.45 18.23 29.77
N ALA A 410 4.08 17.58 28.67
CA ALA A 410 4.16 18.16 27.32
C ALA A 410 2.83 17.94 26.59
N VAL A 411 2.37 18.98 25.90
CA VAL A 411 1.15 18.92 25.07
C VAL A 411 1.53 19.32 23.66
N VAL A 412 1.24 18.44 22.69
CA VAL A 412 1.44 18.67 21.25
C VAL A 412 0.06 18.87 20.63
N ILE A 413 -0.13 19.99 19.91
CA ILE A 413 -1.40 20.42 19.28
C ILE A 413 -1.17 20.71 17.81
#